data_AF-A0A2W5T7C5-F1
#
_entry.id   AF-A0A2W5T7C5-F1
#
_cell.length_a   1.000
_cell.length_b   1.000
_cell.length_c   1.000
_cell.angle_alpha   90.00
_cell.angle_beta   90.00
_cell.angle_gamma   90.00
#
_symmetry.space_group_name_H-M   'P 1'
#
loop_
_entity.id
_entity.type
_entity.pdbx_description
1 polymer ?
#
loop_
_entity_poly.entity_id
_entity_poly.type
_entity_poly.pdbx_seq_one_letter_code
_entity_poly.pdbx_strand_id
1 'polypeptide(L)'
;MKRMLFAAASLALSFVACKPATDLNTTCTLVKRNPDGGSPLAILERDVRNMSGQNKDFIAVGSVQCEDLICVRDANFQSDAGLDDPATGYCSRQCAQGSSCPSYDEKLDKGATALSCRPLLLSAETLAALSDEFPGVRDPYFCARSTDGGM
;
A
#
# COMPACT_ATOMS: atom_id res chain seq x y z
N MET A 1 -52.52 -26.18 34.38
CA MET A 1 -52.41 -26.05 32.91
C MET A 1 -51.15 -25.25 32.59
N LYS A 2 -50.44 -25.68 31.55
CA LYS A 2 -49.02 -25.49 31.25
C LYS A 2 -48.84 -24.37 30.23
N ARG A 3 -48.08 -23.29 30.49
CA ARG A 3 -47.57 -22.32 29.48
C ARG A 3 -46.27 -21.70 30.00
N MET A 4 -45.14 -22.34 29.72
CA MET A 4 -44.21 -22.05 28.61
C MET A 4 -43.29 -20.86 28.91
N LEU A 5 -42.08 -21.17 29.36
CA LEU A 5 -40.93 -20.27 29.32
C LEU A 5 -40.55 -20.02 27.85
N PHE A 6 -40.61 -18.77 27.40
CA PHE A 6 -39.97 -18.34 26.17
C PHE A 6 -38.47 -18.14 26.45
N ALA A 7 -37.66 -19.12 26.07
CA ALA A 7 -36.22 -18.96 26.01
C ALA A 7 -35.87 -18.05 24.82
N ALA A 8 -35.49 -16.81 25.10
CA ALA A 8 -34.91 -15.91 24.11
C ALA A 8 -33.51 -16.42 23.75
N ALA A 9 -33.40 -17.12 22.63
CA ALA A 9 -32.11 -17.48 22.04
C ALA A 9 -31.48 -16.22 21.46
N SER A 10 -30.61 -15.58 22.24
CA SER A 10 -29.74 -14.50 21.78
C SER A 10 -28.83 -15.04 20.68
N LEU A 11 -29.16 -14.76 19.43
CA LEU A 11 -28.30 -15.02 18.29
C LEU A 11 -27.07 -14.11 18.43
N ALA A 12 -26.00 -14.65 19.02
CA ALA A 12 -24.70 -14.01 18.98
C ALA A 12 -24.25 -13.94 17.52
N LEU A 13 -24.42 -12.77 16.89
CA LEU A 13 -23.71 -12.44 15.66
C LEU A 13 -22.22 -12.37 16.03
N SER A 14 -21.56 -13.52 15.99
CA SER A 14 -20.11 -13.58 15.90
C SER A 14 -19.73 -12.85 14.61
N PHE A 15 -19.33 -11.59 14.75
CA PHE A 15 -18.59 -10.88 13.70
C PHE A 15 -17.27 -11.63 13.51
N VAL A 16 -17.31 -12.71 12.73
CA VAL A 16 -16.12 -13.20 12.06
C VAL A 16 -15.75 -12.07 11.11
N ALA A 17 -14.85 -11.20 11.56
CA ALA A 17 -14.25 -10.20 10.70
C ALA A 17 -13.57 -10.97 9.57
N CYS A 18 -14.25 -11.10 8.43
CA CYS A 18 -13.61 -11.49 7.19
C CYS A 18 -12.44 -10.52 7.03
N LYS A 19 -11.20 -11.04 7.08
CA LYS A 19 -10.05 -10.29 6.61
C LYS A 19 -10.42 -9.84 5.20
N PRO A 20 -10.49 -8.54 4.90
CA PRO A 20 -10.72 -8.12 3.53
C PRO A 20 -9.62 -8.76 2.68
N ALA A 21 -9.98 -9.32 1.52
CA ALA A 21 -8.99 -9.68 0.52
C ALA A 21 -8.37 -8.35 0.07
N THR A 22 -7.24 -7.99 0.67
CA THR A 22 -6.52 -6.77 0.30
C THR A 22 -5.31 -7.20 -0.50
N ASP A 23 -5.02 -6.52 -1.59
CA ASP A 23 -3.75 -6.69 -2.31
C ASP A 23 -2.57 -6.07 -1.56
N LEU A 24 -2.74 -5.70 -0.28
CA LEU A 24 -1.72 -5.05 0.52
C LEU A 24 -0.44 -5.91 0.57
N ASN A 25 0.69 -5.26 0.28
CA ASN A 25 2.03 -5.83 0.17
C ASN A 25 2.27 -6.72 -1.06
N THR A 26 1.30 -6.87 -1.97
CA THR A 26 1.49 -7.55 -3.25
C THR A 26 2.35 -6.69 -4.19
N THR A 27 3.22 -7.31 -4.97
CA THR A 27 4.07 -6.61 -5.96
C THR A 27 3.23 -5.91 -7.04
N CYS A 28 3.60 -4.68 -7.37
CA CYS A 28 2.94 -3.86 -8.38
C CYS A 28 3.96 -3.15 -9.29
N THR A 29 3.54 -2.72 -10.47
CA THR A 29 4.39 -1.95 -11.40
C THR A 29 4.14 -0.46 -11.20
N LEU A 30 5.20 0.31 -11.00
CA LEU A 30 5.08 1.76 -10.94
C LEU A 30 4.74 2.30 -12.32
N VAL A 31 3.67 3.09 -12.39
CA VAL A 31 3.17 3.69 -13.63
C VAL A 31 3.02 5.20 -13.49
N LYS A 32 3.12 5.90 -14.62
CA LYS A 32 2.83 7.32 -14.76
C LYS A 32 1.72 7.52 -15.78
N ARG A 33 1.03 8.65 -15.65
CA ARG A 33 0.02 9.08 -16.62
C ARG A 33 0.64 9.16 -18.02
N ASN A 34 -0.08 8.63 -18.99
CA ASN A 34 0.27 8.81 -20.39
C ASN A 34 -0.14 10.24 -20.82
N PRO A 35 0.80 11.09 -21.29
CA PRO A 35 0.47 12.45 -21.70
C PRO A 35 -0.54 12.51 -22.85
N ASP A 36 -0.62 11.46 -23.67
CA ASP A 36 -1.55 11.36 -24.79
C ASP A 36 -2.95 10.83 -24.37
N GLY A 37 -3.18 10.62 -23.07
CA GLY A 37 -4.45 10.12 -22.53
C GLY A 37 -4.70 8.63 -22.73
N GLY A 38 -3.71 7.88 -23.22
CA GLY A 38 -3.77 6.42 -23.38
C GLY A 38 -3.48 5.63 -22.10
N SER A 39 -3.21 4.33 -22.24
CA SER A 39 -2.86 3.44 -21.13
C SER A 39 -1.66 3.97 -20.32
N PRO A 40 -1.66 3.82 -18.97
CA PRO A 40 -0.54 4.23 -18.13
C PRO A 40 0.79 3.66 -18.62
N LEU A 41 1.84 4.47 -18.53
CA LEU A 41 3.19 4.10 -18.96
C LEU A 41 3.98 3.60 -17.76
N ALA A 42 4.74 2.51 -17.93
CA ALA A 42 5.65 2.04 -16.89
C ALA A 42 6.73 3.09 -16.60
N ILE A 43 7.04 3.26 -15.32
CA ILE A 43 8.20 3.99 -14.85
C ILE A 43 9.38 3.02 -14.85
N LEU A 44 10.55 3.47 -15.28
CA LEU A 44 11.74 2.62 -15.37
C LEU A 44 12.55 2.67 -14.07
N GLU A 45 13.34 1.62 -13.80
CA GLU A 45 14.23 1.58 -12.63
C GLU A 45 15.20 2.78 -12.57
N ARG A 46 15.66 3.28 -13.74
CA ARG A 46 16.47 4.50 -13.83
C ARG A 46 15.78 5.78 -13.33
N ASP A 47 14.45 5.83 -13.34
CA ASP A 47 13.68 7.03 -12.98
C ASP A 47 13.40 7.09 -11.46
N VAL A 48 13.44 5.95 -10.78
CA VAL A 48 13.15 5.83 -9.33
C VAL A 48 14.41 5.74 -8.47
N ARG A 49 15.57 5.57 -9.11
CA ARG A 49 16.90 5.58 -8.46
C ARG A 49 17.59 6.92 -8.71
N ASN A 50 18.25 7.46 -7.70
CA ASN A 50 19.12 8.63 -7.89
C ASN A 50 20.43 8.23 -8.61
N MET A 51 21.27 9.23 -8.95
CA MET A 51 22.57 8.98 -9.62
C MET A 51 23.53 8.11 -8.79
N SER A 52 23.30 7.98 -7.48
CA SER A 52 24.05 7.12 -6.56
C SER A 52 23.42 5.74 -6.38
N GLY A 53 22.38 5.40 -7.15
CA GLY A 53 21.66 4.13 -7.10
C GLY A 53 20.71 3.97 -5.90
N GLN A 54 20.48 5.02 -5.12
CA GLN A 54 19.59 4.96 -3.96
C GLN A 54 18.14 5.17 -4.40
N ASN A 55 17.21 4.42 -3.81
CA ASN A 55 15.79 4.61 -4.05
C ASN A 55 15.29 5.89 -3.35
N LYS A 56 14.15 6.39 -3.84
CA LYS A 56 13.33 7.40 -3.18
C LYS A 56 11.96 6.80 -2.87
N ASP A 57 11.25 7.40 -1.92
CA ASP A 57 9.84 7.09 -1.74
C ASP A 57 9.06 7.54 -2.99
N PHE A 58 8.38 6.60 -3.62
CA PHE A 58 7.61 6.80 -4.85
C PHE A 58 6.19 6.28 -4.65
N ILE A 59 5.21 7.04 -5.14
CA ILE A 59 3.82 6.62 -5.20
C ILE A 59 3.37 6.67 -6.65
N ALA A 60 2.85 5.55 -7.14
CA ALA A 60 2.19 5.45 -8.42
C ALA A 60 0.71 5.12 -8.22
N VAL A 61 -0.11 5.89 -8.91
CA VAL A 61 -1.56 5.73 -8.97
C VAL A 61 -1.93 5.01 -10.26
N GLY A 62 -2.94 4.14 -10.21
CA GLY A 62 -3.47 3.47 -11.40
C GLY A 62 -2.72 2.20 -11.80
N SER A 63 -1.94 1.63 -10.89
CA SER A 63 -1.37 0.29 -11.06
C SER A 63 -2.49 -0.75 -11.04
N VAL A 64 -2.66 -1.49 -12.13
CA VAL A 64 -3.74 -2.49 -12.27
C VAL A 64 -3.65 -3.62 -11.25
N GLN A 65 -2.46 -3.88 -10.70
CA GLN A 65 -2.23 -4.90 -9.67
C GLN A 65 -2.74 -4.53 -8.29
N CYS A 66 -3.06 -3.25 -8.06
CA CYS A 66 -3.41 -2.75 -6.73
C CYS A 66 -4.91 -2.53 -6.54
N GLU A 67 -5.76 -2.76 -7.54
CA GLU A 67 -7.21 -2.48 -7.50
C GLU A 67 -7.52 -1.12 -6.84
N ASP A 68 -8.00 -1.13 -5.59
CA ASP A 68 -8.37 0.05 -4.79
C ASP A 68 -7.20 0.64 -3.95
N LEU A 69 -5.99 0.11 -4.12
CA LEU A 69 -4.75 0.48 -3.43
C LEU A 69 -3.83 1.28 -4.35
N ILE A 70 -2.83 1.93 -3.74
CA ILE A 70 -1.76 2.63 -4.46
C ILE A 70 -0.51 1.77 -4.54
N CYS A 71 0.29 1.94 -5.60
CA CYS A 71 1.57 1.26 -5.70
C CYS A 71 2.67 2.13 -5.07
N VAL A 72 3.28 1.65 -3.98
CA VAL A 72 4.33 2.36 -3.25
C VAL A 72 5.66 1.66 -3.45
N ARG A 73 6.72 2.45 -3.61
CA ARG A 73 8.10 1.97 -3.48
C ARG A 73 8.79 2.85 -2.46
N ASP A 74 9.31 2.25 -1.40
CA ASP A 74 10.05 2.99 -0.39
C ASP A 74 11.56 3.08 -0.68
N ALA A 75 12.24 3.97 0.04
CA ALA A 75 13.69 4.15 -0.04
C ALA A 75 14.53 2.88 0.23
N ASN A 76 13.98 1.92 0.99
CA ASN A 76 14.65 0.66 1.35
C ASN A 76 14.32 -0.49 0.38
N PHE A 77 13.53 -0.24 -0.67
CA PHE A 77 13.12 -1.27 -1.61
C PHE A 77 14.34 -1.87 -2.35
N GLN A 78 14.50 -3.19 -2.27
CA GLN A 78 15.56 -3.89 -3.01
C GLN A 78 15.00 -4.44 -4.32
N SER A 79 15.72 -4.18 -5.42
CA SER A 79 15.40 -4.66 -6.76
C SER A 79 16.69 -5.09 -7.46
N ASP A 80 16.66 -6.29 -8.05
CA ASP A 80 17.71 -6.85 -8.91
C ASP A 80 17.49 -6.53 -10.40
N ALA A 81 16.40 -5.83 -10.73
CA ALA A 81 16.08 -5.42 -12.08
C ALA A 81 17.09 -4.41 -12.65
N GLY A 82 17.32 -4.49 -13.96
CA GLY A 82 18.17 -3.59 -14.73
C GLY A 82 17.55 -2.21 -14.89
N LEU A 83 18.39 -1.21 -15.24
CA LEU A 83 17.98 0.20 -15.32
C LEU A 83 16.88 0.49 -16.37
N ASP A 84 16.75 -0.37 -17.37
CA ASP A 84 15.77 -0.27 -18.45
C ASP A 84 14.52 -1.14 -18.21
N ASP A 85 14.49 -1.86 -17.09
CA ASP A 85 13.33 -2.66 -16.71
C ASP A 85 12.25 -1.80 -16.03
N PRO A 86 10.97 -2.20 -16.12
CA PRO A 86 9.90 -1.57 -15.35
C PRO A 86 10.17 -1.60 -13.85
N ALA A 87 10.11 -0.44 -13.21
CA ALA A 87 10.23 -0.33 -11.77
C ALA A 87 9.01 -0.95 -11.07
N THR A 88 9.28 -1.69 -10.00
CA THR A 88 8.24 -2.32 -9.18
C THR A 88 8.17 -1.69 -7.80
N GLY A 89 7.03 -1.90 -7.15
CA GLY A 89 6.77 -1.55 -5.76
C GLY A 89 5.87 -2.61 -5.13
N TYR A 90 5.13 -2.22 -4.11
CA TYR A 90 4.10 -3.03 -3.48
C TYR A 90 2.84 -2.21 -3.21
N CYS A 91 1.68 -2.88 -3.23
CA CYS A 91 0.42 -2.20 -2.99
C CYS A 91 0.31 -1.78 -1.53
N SER A 92 -0.16 -0.55 -1.34
CA SER A 92 -0.23 0.14 -0.07
C SER A 92 -1.56 0.89 0.06
N ARG A 93 -1.92 1.24 1.29
CA ARG A 93 -3.06 2.10 1.58
C ARG A 93 -2.63 3.20 2.54
N GLN A 94 -3.41 4.27 2.52
CA GLN A 94 -3.36 5.26 3.58
C GLN A 94 -3.75 4.61 4.91
N CYS A 95 -3.12 5.06 5.99
CA CYS A 95 -3.33 4.52 7.32
C CYS A 95 -3.33 5.63 8.37
N ALA A 96 -3.99 5.39 9.50
CA ALA A 96 -3.91 6.29 10.65
C ALA A 96 -2.64 6.00 11.44
N GLN A 97 -1.92 7.03 11.90
CA GLN A 97 -0.73 6.85 12.71
C GLN A 97 -1.00 5.90 13.89
N GLY A 98 -0.11 4.92 14.09
CA GLY A 98 -0.26 3.90 15.13
C GLY A 98 -1.19 2.72 14.77
N SER A 99 -1.78 2.70 13.57
CA SER A 99 -2.52 1.54 13.07
C SER A 99 -1.59 0.45 12.51
N SER A 100 -2.10 -0.78 12.47
CA SER A 100 -1.41 -1.91 11.84
C SER A 100 -1.73 -2.02 10.35
N CYS A 101 -0.77 -2.55 9.59
CA CYS A 101 -0.86 -2.77 8.16
C CYS A 101 -0.74 -4.26 7.82
N PRO A 102 -1.69 -5.10 8.25
CA PRO A 102 -1.63 -6.54 8.00
C PRO A 102 -1.83 -6.83 6.51
N SER A 103 -0.89 -7.55 5.92
CA SER A 103 -0.98 -8.07 4.56
C SER A 103 -1.98 -9.24 4.52
N TYR A 104 -2.47 -9.57 3.32
CA TYR A 104 -3.26 -10.79 3.17
C TYR A 104 -2.40 -12.05 3.37
N ASP A 105 -1.18 -12.04 2.83
CA ASP A 105 -0.20 -13.10 3.08
C ASP A 105 0.59 -12.79 4.37
N GLU A 106 0.28 -13.52 5.45
CA GLU A 106 0.95 -13.39 6.74
C GLU A 106 2.46 -13.67 6.70
N LYS A 107 2.99 -14.26 5.62
CA LYS A 107 4.44 -14.38 5.40
C LYS A 107 5.07 -13.03 5.08
N LEU A 108 4.34 -12.14 4.42
CA LEU A 108 4.81 -10.80 4.06
C LEU A 108 4.83 -9.86 5.27
N ASP A 109 4.05 -10.15 6.32
CA ASP A 109 4.02 -9.42 7.59
C ASP A 109 5.23 -9.70 8.51
N LYS A 110 6.24 -10.42 8.02
CA LYS A 110 7.43 -10.80 8.82
C LYS A 110 8.70 -10.23 8.21
N GLY A 111 9.65 -9.86 9.08
CA GLY A 111 10.99 -9.43 8.67
C GLY A 111 10.99 -8.14 7.86
N ALA A 112 11.89 -8.03 6.87
CA ALA A 112 12.13 -6.81 6.11
C ALA A 112 10.98 -6.37 5.18
N THR A 113 10.02 -7.26 4.91
CA THR A 113 8.84 -6.95 4.09
C THR A 113 7.62 -6.51 4.92
N ALA A 114 7.72 -6.57 6.25
CA ALA A 114 6.62 -6.21 7.13
C ALA A 114 6.27 -4.72 6.98
N LEU A 115 4.97 -4.44 6.79
CA LEU A 115 4.48 -3.08 6.65
C LEU A 115 4.07 -2.51 8.01
N SER A 116 4.40 -1.24 8.23
CA SER A 116 3.91 -0.44 9.35
C SER A 116 3.30 0.86 8.83
N CYS A 117 2.41 1.45 9.61
CA CYS A 117 1.87 2.76 9.26
C CYS A 117 2.92 3.84 9.55
N ARG A 118 3.54 4.39 8.51
CA ARG A 118 4.60 5.39 8.64
C ARG A 118 4.46 6.53 7.63
N PRO A 119 5.05 7.70 7.89
CA PRO A 119 5.10 8.74 6.89
C PRO A 119 6.03 8.35 5.74
N LEU A 120 5.57 8.60 4.51
CA LEU A 120 6.41 8.59 3.31
C LEU A 120 6.97 10.01 3.08
N LEU A 121 8.20 10.09 2.57
CA LEU A 121 8.89 11.34 2.27
C LEU A 121 8.38 11.95 0.95
N LEU A 122 7.11 12.35 0.94
CA LEU A 122 6.45 12.98 -0.21
C LEU A 122 6.64 14.50 -0.17
N SER A 123 6.78 15.12 -1.34
CA SER A 123 6.73 16.58 -1.43
C SER A 123 5.31 17.08 -1.15
N ALA A 124 5.18 18.33 -0.69
CA ALA A 124 3.88 18.96 -0.49
C ALA A 124 3.04 19.00 -1.79
N GLU A 125 3.70 19.13 -2.92
CA GLU A 125 3.07 19.09 -4.26
C GLU A 125 2.51 17.70 -4.57
N THR A 126 3.24 16.63 -4.27
CA THR A 126 2.76 15.26 -4.44
C THR A 126 1.58 14.95 -3.52
N LEU A 127 1.63 15.41 -2.27
CA LEU A 127 0.52 15.28 -1.32
C LEU A 127 -0.74 16.00 -1.82
N ALA A 128 -0.60 17.25 -2.30
CA ALA A 128 -1.72 18.01 -2.85
C ALA A 128 -2.32 17.33 -4.09
N ALA A 129 -1.48 16.86 -5.01
CA ALA A 129 -1.95 16.14 -6.21
C ALA A 129 -2.71 14.84 -5.84
N LEU A 130 -2.23 14.11 -4.83
CA LEU A 130 -2.92 12.91 -4.34
C LEU A 130 -4.25 13.25 -3.66
N SER A 131 -4.32 14.35 -2.90
CA SER A 131 -5.58 14.80 -2.26
C SER A 131 -6.66 15.17 -3.28
N ASP A 132 -6.28 15.73 -4.42
CA ASP A 132 -7.21 16.08 -5.51
C ASP A 132 -7.74 14.83 -6.24
N GLU A 133 -6.89 13.81 -6.40
CA GLU A 133 -7.25 12.56 -7.09
C GLU A 133 -7.96 11.55 -6.19
N PHE A 134 -7.62 11.53 -4.89
CA PHE A 134 -8.19 10.63 -3.88
C PHE A 134 -8.75 11.43 -2.70
N PRO A 135 -10.08 11.72 -2.69
CA PRO A 135 -10.71 12.40 -1.57
C PRO A 135 -10.60 11.55 -0.30
N GLY A 136 -9.63 11.87 0.55
CA GLY A 136 -9.29 11.08 1.74
C GLY A 136 -7.80 11.12 2.08
N VAL A 137 -6.92 11.25 1.07
CA VAL A 137 -5.48 11.45 1.27
C VAL A 137 -5.27 12.84 1.84
N ARG A 138 -4.89 12.92 3.12
CA ARG A 138 -4.67 14.18 3.86
C ARG A 138 -3.37 14.22 4.62
N ASP A 139 -2.87 13.04 4.96
CA ASP A 139 -1.68 12.86 5.78
C ASP A 139 -0.70 11.95 5.02
N PRO A 140 0.61 12.15 5.18
CA PRO A 140 1.64 11.38 4.47
C PRO A 140 1.78 9.94 4.95
N TYR A 141 0.83 9.41 5.73
CA TYR A 141 0.91 8.10 6.36
C TYR A 141 0.35 7.00 5.47
N PHE A 142 1.22 6.04 5.14
CA PHE A 142 0.89 4.89 4.32
C PHE A 142 1.48 3.61 4.92
N CYS A 143 0.88 2.48 4.56
CA CYS A 143 1.41 1.17 4.90
C CYS A 143 2.69 0.91 4.09
N ALA A 144 3.84 1.08 4.72
CA ALA A 144 5.13 0.96 4.06
C ALA A 144 6.10 0.12 4.91
N ARG A 145 7.12 -0.46 4.27
CA ARG A 145 8.14 -1.24 4.98
C ARG A 145 8.83 -0.36 6.00
N SER A 146 9.13 -0.93 7.16
CA SER A 146 9.80 -0.18 8.23
C SER A 146 11.15 0.36 7.75
N THR A 147 11.41 1.63 8.06
CA THR A 147 12.75 2.23 7.89
C THR A 147 13.71 1.83 9.00
N ASP A 148 13.16 1.26 10.07
CA ASP A 148 13.91 0.64 11.15
C ASP A 148 14.39 -0.71 10.62
N GLY A 149 15.36 -0.67 9.71
CA GLY A 149 16.28 -1.77 9.54
C GLY A 149 16.72 -2.17 10.94
N GLY A 150 16.41 -3.40 11.33
CA GLY A 150 16.95 -3.98 12.55
C GLY A 150 18.44 -3.65 12.65
N MET A 151 18.84 -3.25 13.85
CA MET A 151 20.21 -3.03 14.29
C MET A 151 21.25 -3.88 13.55
#